data_AF-A0A6P0IUS5-F1
#
_entry.id   AF-A0A6P0IUS5-F1
#
_cell.length_a   1.000
_cell.length_b   1.000
_cell.length_c   1.000
_cell.angle_alpha   90.00
_cell.angle_beta   90.00
_cell.angle_gamma   90.00
#
_symmetry.space_group_name_H-M   'P 1'
#
loop_
_entity.id
_entity.type
_entity.pdbx_description
1 polymer ?
#
loop_
_entity_poly.entity_id
_entity_poly.type
_entity_poly.pdbx_seq_one_letter_code
_entity_poly.pdbx_strand_id
1 'polypeptide(L)'
;MQAPKIDQRSYKDIVAYTEACAKAFTDWRPLADEKPDAGRSLIRIFGHLATIVGDRLNQVPDKNFLAFLDLIGTSIGPPRPARVPLTFYLATGST
;
A
#
# COMPACT_ATOMS: atom_id res chain seq x y z
N MET A 1 -13.60 5.17 2.92
CA MET A 1 -13.19 5.68 1.58
C MET A 1 -11.75 5.25 1.36
N GLN A 2 -11.38 4.82 0.16
CA GLN A 2 -10.00 4.48 -0.14
C GLN A 2 -9.22 5.76 -0.44
N ALA A 3 -8.04 5.92 0.12
CA ALA A 3 -7.19 7.06 -0.20
C ALA A 3 -6.86 7.09 -1.70
N PRO A 4 -6.85 8.27 -2.33
CA PRO A 4 -6.43 8.37 -3.72
C PRO A 4 -4.96 8.02 -3.86
N LYS A 5 -4.61 7.32 -4.95
CA LYS A 5 -3.20 7.06 -5.28
C LYS A 5 -2.51 8.37 -5.68
N ILE A 6 -1.37 8.65 -5.06
CA ILE A 6 -0.48 9.76 -5.40
C ILE A 6 0.23 9.46 -6.73
N ASP A 7 0.75 8.25 -6.89
CA ASP A 7 1.32 7.76 -8.14
C ASP A 7 0.41 6.71 -8.77
N GLN A 8 -0.08 6.99 -9.97
CA GLN A 8 -0.99 6.10 -10.72
C GLN A 8 -0.25 5.15 -11.66
N ARG A 9 1.07 5.30 -11.84
CA ARG A 9 1.84 4.51 -12.79
C ARG A 9 1.91 3.06 -12.33
N SER A 10 1.66 2.13 -13.25
CA SER A 10 1.93 0.72 -13.06
C SER A 10 3.41 0.39 -13.35
N TYR A 11 3.85 -0.80 -12.94
CA TYR A 11 5.17 -1.33 -13.34
C TYR A 11 5.40 -1.26 -14.86
N LYS A 12 4.38 -1.59 -15.66
CA LYS A 12 4.47 -1.55 -17.13
C LYS A 12 4.70 -0.14 -17.64
N ASP A 13 4.01 0.84 -17.06
CA ASP A 13 4.15 2.25 -17.42
C ASP A 13 5.55 2.76 -17.09
N ILE A 14 6.08 2.38 -15.92
CA ILE A 14 7.44 2.75 -15.50
C ILE A 14 8.48 2.15 -16.45
N VAL A 15 8.36 0.85 -16.78
CA VAL A 15 9.28 0.18 -17.71
C VAL A 15 9.23 0.83 -19.09
N ALA A 16 8.03 1.04 -19.63
CA ALA A 16 7.84 1.65 -20.95
C ALA A 16 8.42 3.08 -21.01
N TYR A 17 8.14 3.89 -19.98
CA TYR A 17 8.69 5.23 -19.87
C TYR A 17 10.22 5.24 -19.76
N THR A 18 10.78 4.35 -18.95
CA THR A 18 12.23 4.24 -18.76
C THR A 18 12.91 3.78 -20.04
N GLU A 19 12.32 2.83 -20.77
CA GLU A 19 12.82 2.40 -22.08
C GLU A 19 12.78 3.52 -23.11
N ALA A 20 11.70 4.32 -23.13
CA ALA A 20 11.60 5.49 -23.99
C ALA A 20 12.69 6.53 -23.67
N CYS A 21 12.92 6.80 -22.37
CA CYS A 21 13.99 7.69 -21.93
C CYS A 21 15.38 7.15 -22.33
N ALA A 22 15.65 5.88 -22.10
CA ALA A 22 16.94 5.27 -22.46
C ALA A 22 17.22 5.37 -23.96
N LYS A 23 16.21 5.14 -24.80
CA LYS A 23 16.34 5.32 -26.27
C LYS A 23 16.59 6.77 -26.68
N ALA A 24 15.99 7.73 -25.97
CA ALA A 24 16.10 9.16 -26.30
C ALA A 24 17.40 9.80 -25.82
N PHE A 25 17.92 9.38 -24.66
CA PHE A 25 19.01 10.08 -23.97
C PHE A 25 20.32 9.29 -23.91
N THR A 26 20.38 8.08 -24.50
CA THR A 26 21.60 7.27 -24.52
C THR A 26 21.81 6.61 -25.89
N ASP A 27 23.01 6.08 -26.11
CA ASP A 27 23.35 5.30 -27.31
C ASP A 27 22.83 3.86 -27.27
N TRP A 28 22.17 3.45 -26.19
CA TRP A 28 21.62 2.11 -26.08
C TRP A 28 20.52 1.87 -27.12
N ARG A 29 20.61 0.74 -27.83
CA ARG A 29 19.63 0.28 -28.81
C ARG A 29 19.25 -1.15 -28.46
N PRO A 30 17.99 -1.42 -28.05
CA PRO A 30 17.60 -2.77 -27.69
C PRO A 30 17.58 -3.68 -28.92
N LEU A 31 17.88 -4.96 -28.70
CA LEU A 31 17.76 -5.98 -29.75
C LEU A 31 16.30 -6.10 -30.25
N ALA A 32 16.17 -6.43 -31.55
CA ALA A 32 14.90 -6.75 -32.18
C ALA A 32 14.19 -7.93 -31.50
N ASP A 33 12.87 -8.04 -31.69
CA ASP A 33 12.01 -9.14 -31.23
C ASP A 33 12.10 -9.47 -29.73
N GLU A 34 12.18 -8.44 -28.87
CA GLU A 34 12.23 -8.60 -27.40
C GLU A 34 13.33 -9.53 -26.88
N LYS A 35 14.38 -9.77 -27.68
CA LYS A 35 15.49 -10.64 -27.27
C LYS A 35 16.11 -10.19 -25.94
N PRO A 36 16.61 -11.14 -25.12
CA PRO A 36 17.28 -10.83 -23.87
C PRO A 36 18.45 -9.87 -24.10
N ASP A 37 18.42 -8.76 -23.38
CA ASP A 37 19.43 -7.71 -23.43
C ASP A 37 19.72 -7.25 -22.00
N ALA A 38 20.97 -6.95 -21.70
CA ALA A 38 21.39 -6.49 -20.37
C ALA A 38 20.71 -5.16 -20.00
N GLY A 39 20.56 -4.24 -20.96
CA GLY A 39 19.87 -2.96 -20.76
C GLY A 39 18.40 -3.15 -20.42
N ARG A 40 17.67 -3.99 -21.16
CA ARG A 40 16.27 -4.34 -20.81
C ARG A 40 16.16 -4.96 -19.42
N SER A 41 17.10 -5.81 -19.05
CA SER A 41 17.11 -6.48 -17.74
C SER A 41 17.28 -5.46 -16.61
N LEU A 42 18.22 -4.52 -16.75
CA LEU A 42 18.42 -3.42 -15.81
C LEU A 42 17.19 -2.52 -15.69
N ILE A 43 16.55 -2.18 -16.82
CA ILE A 43 15.32 -1.37 -16.83
C ILE A 43 14.20 -2.07 -16.07
N ARG A 44 14.04 -3.39 -16.23
CA ARG A 44 13.03 -4.17 -15.51
C ARG A 44 13.31 -4.23 -14.00
N ILE A 45 14.57 -4.43 -13.61
CA ILE A 45 15.00 -4.38 -12.20
C ILE A 45 14.70 -3.00 -11.62
N PHE A 46 15.08 -1.93 -12.32
CA PHE A 46 14.77 -0.56 -11.93
C PHE A 46 13.26 -0.33 -11.80
N GLY A 47 12.47 -0.78 -12.78
CA GLY A 47 11.02 -0.67 -12.76
C GLY A 47 10.40 -1.36 -11.55
N HIS A 48 10.93 -2.50 -11.13
CA HIS A 48 10.49 -3.18 -9.92
C HIS A 48 10.80 -2.37 -8.66
N LEU A 49 12.03 -1.87 -8.53
CA LEU A 49 12.44 -1.04 -7.39
C LEU A 49 11.61 0.27 -7.31
N ALA A 50 11.39 0.92 -8.45
CA ALA A 50 10.57 2.12 -8.55
C ALA A 50 9.11 1.86 -8.18
N THR A 51 8.57 0.69 -8.57
CA THR A 51 7.20 0.30 -8.19
C THR A 51 7.08 0.15 -6.67
N ILE A 52 8.06 -0.48 -6.00
CA ILE A 52 8.08 -0.58 -4.52
C ILE A 52 8.05 0.80 -3.86
N VAL A 53 8.81 1.76 -4.40
CA VAL A 53 8.82 3.14 -3.89
C VAL A 53 7.46 3.80 -4.11
N GLY A 54 6.88 3.66 -5.30
CA GLY A 54 5.54 4.17 -5.63
C GLY A 54 4.45 3.58 -4.72
N ASP A 55 4.50 2.29 -4.44
CA ASP A 55 3.57 1.61 -3.54
C ASP A 55 3.66 2.16 -2.11
N ARG A 56 4.87 2.40 -1.61
CA ARG A 56 5.08 3.03 -0.29
C ARG A 56 4.61 4.48 -0.25
N LEU A 57 4.85 5.24 -1.32
CA LEU A 57 4.35 6.61 -1.44
C LEU A 57 2.82 6.64 -1.40
N ASN A 58 2.17 5.68 -2.07
CA ASN A 58 0.71 5.55 -2.06
C ASN A 58 0.11 5.18 -0.69
N GLN A 59 0.91 4.74 0.29
CA GLN A 59 0.46 4.52 1.67
C GLN A 59 0.55 5.78 2.56
N VAL A 60 1.18 6.86 2.08
CA VAL A 60 1.36 8.11 2.85
C VAL A 60 0.03 8.75 3.27
N PRO A 61 -1.02 8.85 2.42
CA PRO A 61 -2.28 9.45 2.82
C PRO A 61 -2.92 8.77 4.03
N ASP A 62 -2.91 7.43 4.06
CA ASP A 62 -3.48 6.66 5.17
C ASP A 62 -2.71 6.92 6.48
N LYS A 63 -1.37 6.97 6.41
CA LYS A 63 -0.53 7.30 7.58
C LYS A 63 -0.76 8.72 8.08
N ASN A 64 -0.88 9.67 7.17
CA ASN A 64 -1.16 11.06 7.52
C ASN A 64 -2.54 11.23 8.14
N PHE A 65 -3.53 10.47 7.68
CA PHE A 65 -4.86 10.47 8.27
C PHE A 65 -4.83 9.97 9.72
N LEU A 66 -4.12 8.87 10.00
CA LEU A 66 -3.94 8.38 11.37
C LEU A 66 -3.21 9.40 12.25
N ALA A 67 -2.10 9.98 11.77
CA ALA A 67 -1.36 11.00 12.50
C ALA A 67 -2.23 12.24 12.80
N PHE A 68 -3.14 12.61 11.90
CA PHE A 68 -4.10 13.68 12.14
C PHE A 68 -5.11 13.33 13.25
N LEU A 69 -5.64 12.10 13.26
CA LEU A 69 -6.54 11.63 14.32
C LEU A 69 -5.87 11.62 15.70
N ASP A 70 -4.61 11.18 15.75
CA ASP A 70 -3.80 11.20 16.97
C ASP A 70 -3.56 12.64 17.44
N LEU A 71 -3.27 13.56 16.52
CA LEU A 71 -3.04 14.98 16.82
C LEU A 71 -4.27 15.66 17.47
N ILE A 72 -5.48 15.33 17.02
CA ILE A 72 -6.72 15.87 17.61
C ILE A 72 -7.17 15.12 18.86
N GLY A 73 -6.37 14.17 19.37
CA GLY A 73 -6.63 13.43 20.60
C GLY A 73 -7.68 12.31 20.46
N THR A 74 -7.92 11.83 19.25
CA THR A 74 -8.82 10.69 19.05
C THR A 74 -8.14 9.42 19.54
N SER A 75 -8.85 8.62 20.34
CA SER A 75 -8.39 7.28 20.73
C SER A 75 -9.46 6.23 20.49
N ILE A 76 -9.04 4.99 20.29
CA ILE A 76 -9.97 3.87 20.19
C ILE A 76 -10.56 3.62 21.59
N GLY A 77 -11.89 3.71 21.70
CA GLY A 77 -12.58 3.44 22.95
C GLY A 77 -12.34 2.00 23.44
N PRO A 78 -12.25 1.76 24.76
CA PRO A 78 -12.02 0.43 25.29
C PRO A 78 -13.18 -0.52 24.94
N PRO A 79 -12.93 -1.84 24.85
CA PRO A 79 -14.00 -2.82 24.71
C PRO A 79 -14.99 -2.69 25.87
N ARG A 80 -16.29 -2.70 25.56
CA ARG A 80 -17.35 -2.63 26.58
C ARG A 80 -17.84 -4.03 26.92
N PRO A 81 -17.94 -4.40 28.20
CA PRO A 81 -18.48 -5.69 28.59
C PRO A 81 -19.95 -5.80 28.16
N ALA A 82 -20.31 -6.94 27.60
CA ALA A 82 -21.71 -7.25 27.31
C ALA A 82 -22.51 -7.33 28.63
N ARG A 83 -23.73 -6.82 28.62
CA ARG A 83 -24.66 -6.94 29.74
C ARG A 83 -25.85 -7.77 29.31
N VAL A 84 -26.21 -8.75 30.12
CA VAL A 84 -27.41 -9.58 29.91
C VAL A 84 -28.21 -9.63 31.21
N PRO A 85 -29.55 -9.48 31.16
CA PRO A 85 -30.37 -9.71 32.33
C PRO A 85 -30.36 -11.20 32.70
N LEU A 86 -30.21 -11.50 33.99
CA LEU A 86 -30.28 -12.86 34.54
C LEU A 86 -31.36 -12.94 35.61
N THR A 87 -32.12 -14.03 35.58
CA THR A 87 -33.11 -14.36 36.62
C THR A 87 -32.57 -15.52 37.44
N PHE A 88 -32.51 -15.35 38.75
CA PHE A 88 -32.12 -16.40 39.69
C PHE A 88 -33.35 -16.94 40.41
N TYR A 89 -33.37 -18.25 40.63
CA TYR A 89 -34.37 -18.93 41.45
C TYR A 89 -33.72 -19.45 42.73
N LEU A 90 -34.47 -19.40 43.83
CA LEU A 90 -34.00 -19.82 45.15
C LEU A 90 -33.78 -21.35 45.18
N ALA A 91 -32.71 -21.80 45.84
CA ALA A 91 -32.44 -23.23 46.01
C ALA A 91 -33.32 -23.83 47.10
N THR A 92 -33.68 -25.11 46.97
CA THR A 92 -34.46 -25.82 47.99
C THR A 92 -33.69 -25.86 49.31
N GLY A 93 -34.25 -25.28 50.37
CA GLY A 93 -33.69 -25.33 51.73
C GLY A 93 -32.70 -24.22 52.10
N SER A 94 -32.52 -23.18 51.27
CA SER A 94 -31.81 -21.96 51.72
C SER A 94 -32.73 -21.08 52.59
N THR A 95 -32.34 -20.84 53.84
CA THR A 95 -32.97 -19.88 54.77
C THR A 95 -32.47 -18.46 54.55
#